data_AF-A0A954R3F0-F1
#
_entry.id   AF-A0A954R3F0-F1
#
_cell.length_a   1.000
_cell.length_b   1.000
_cell.length_c   1.000
_cell.angle_alpha   90.00
_cell.angle_beta   90.00
_cell.angle_gamma   90.00
#
_symmetry.space_group_name_H-M   'P 1'
#
loop_
_entity.id
_entity.type
_entity.pdbx_description
1 polymer ?
#
loop_
_entity_poly.entity_id
_entity_poly.type
_entity_poly.pdbx_seq_one_letter_code
_entity_poly.pdbx_strand_id
1 'polypeptide(L)'
;MNRLTLSMAYQLTGETKYVERGKQEMLAVAAFSDWNPSHFLDVAEMTLAMAIGYDWMFDALDQTSRDAIREAIKHKGVSLPFETKHNKWVTASNNWGQVCHCGLTAGALAIFEDEPELAAKTVLNAIQNVPRSMKAFAPKGSYPEGPGYWAYGTGFNVVLLATLDSVLGSDFGLSEAQGFDQTEQYPCLMTGPSGDVFNYADGGASRGPQSTLYWFAQRYG
;
A
#
# COMPACT_ATOMS: atom_id res chain seq x y z
N MET A 1 -7.73 -8.07 -4.83
CA MET A 1 -7.05 -8.20 -6.13
C MET A 1 -7.90 -7.78 -7.35
N ASN A 2 -9.23 -7.97 -7.39
CA ASN A 2 -10.03 -7.62 -8.58
C ASN A 2 -10.21 -6.10 -8.84
N ARG A 3 -10.35 -5.29 -7.78
CA ARG A 3 -10.57 -3.83 -7.88
C ARG A 3 -9.43 -3.05 -8.57
N LEU A 4 -8.16 -3.34 -8.23
CA LEU A 4 -7.00 -2.73 -8.89
C LEU A 4 -6.97 -3.00 -10.40
N THR A 5 -7.28 -4.25 -10.78
CA THR A 5 -7.34 -4.66 -12.18
C THR A 5 -8.46 -3.93 -12.94
N LEU A 6 -9.64 -3.80 -12.33
CA LEU A 6 -10.77 -3.10 -12.93
C LEU A 6 -10.51 -1.59 -13.09
N SER A 7 -9.95 -0.94 -12.06
CA SER A 7 -9.55 0.47 -12.14
C SER A 7 -8.54 0.72 -13.25
N MET A 8 -7.49 -0.12 -13.31
CA MET A 8 -6.46 -0.01 -14.34
C MET A 8 -7.03 -0.26 -15.73
N ALA A 9 -7.89 -1.26 -15.90
CA ALA A 9 -8.55 -1.53 -17.18
C ALA A 9 -9.38 -0.32 -17.63
N TYR A 10 -10.14 0.31 -16.72
CA TYR A 10 -10.89 1.52 -17.04
C TYR A 10 -9.97 2.68 -17.47
N GLN A 11 -8.91 2.96 -16.72
CA GLN A 11 -7.96 4.03 -17.04
C GLN A 11 -7.26 3.81 -18.39
N LEU A 12 -7.01 2.56 -18.78
CA LEU A 12 -6.36 2.23 -20.05
C LEU A 12 -7.32 2.19 -21.25
N THR A 13 -8.59 1.83 -21.06
CA THR A 13 -9.52 1.59 -22.18
C THR A 13 -10.69 2.58 -22.26
N GLY A 14 -11.01 3.28 -21.18
CA GLY A 14 -12.20 4.12 -21.04
C GLY A 14 -13.53 3.34 -21.02
N GLU A 15 -13.51 2.01 -20.96
CA GLU A 15 -14.73 1.21 -21.03
C GLU A 15 -15.51 1.19 -19.72
N THR A 16 -16.74 1.70 -19.74
CA THR A 16 -17.61 1.85 -18.56
C THR A 16 -18.00 0.53 -17.88
N LYS A 17 -17.94 -0.61 -18.59
CA LYS A 17 -18.18 -1.94 -18.00
C LYS A 17 -17.28 -2.22 -16.79
N TYR A 18 -16.06 -1.67 -16.79
CA TYR A 18 -15.11 -1.82 -15.68
C TYR A 18 -15.51 -0.95 -14.49
N VAL A 19 -16.03 0.26 -14.74
CA VAL A 19 -16.57 1.13 -13.68
C VAL A 19 -17.79 0.48 -13.03
N GLU A 20 -18.73 -0.04 -13.81
CA GLU A 20 -19.94 -0.67 -13.25
C GLU A 20 -19.59 -1.85 -12.36
N ARG A 21 -18.68 -2.71 -12.81
CA ARG A 21 -18.21 -3.83 -11.99
C ARG A 21 -17.42 -3.35 -10.77
N GLY A 22 -16.52 -2.38 -10.95
CA GLY A 22 -15.71 -1.80 -9.87
C GLY A 22 -16.58 -1.18 -8.77
N LYS A 23 -17.57 -0.38 -9.16
CA LYS A 23 -18.58 0.21 -8.28
C LYS A 23 -19.32 -0.85 -7.48
N GLN A 24 -19.84 -1.90 -8.13
CA GLN A 24 -20.54 -2.98 -7.44
C GLN A 24 -19.67 -3.65 -6.37
N GLU A 25 -18.40 -3.91 -6.68
CA GLU A 25 -17.47 -4.52 -5.73
C GLU A 25 -17.11 -3.59 -4.58
N MET A 26 -16.88 -2.30 -4.85
CA MET A 26 -16.60 -1.31 -3.81
C MET A 26 -17.81 -1.12 -2.88
N LEU A 27 -19.02 -1.05 -3.41
CA LEU A 27 -20.24 -0.95 -2.61
C LEU A 27 -20.49 -2.21 -1.77
N ALA A 28 -20.24 -3.39 -2.32
CA ALA A 28 -20.37 -4.64 -1.56
C ALA A 28 -19.42 -4.68 -0.35
N VAL A 29 -18.18 -4.22 -0.54
CA VAL A 29 -17.17 -4.15 0.52
C VAL A 29 -17.45 -3.02 1.51
N ALA A 30 -17.96 -1.90 1.02
CA ALA A 30 -18.44 -0.80 1.84
C ALA A 30 -19.64 -1.22 2.71
N ALA A 31 -20.35 -2.30 2.36
CA ALA A 31 -21.46 -2.83 3.14
C ALA A 31 -21.07 -3.85 4.24
N PHE A 32 -19.81 -4.29 4.31
CA PHE A 32 -19.36 -5.19 5.39
C PHE A 32 -19.50 -4.55 6.78
N SER A 33 -19.54 -5.31 7.87
CA SER A 33 -19.50 -4.71 9.22
C SER A 33 -18.16 -4.01 9.48
N ASP A 34 -17.08 -4.67 9.06
CA ASP A 34 -15.69 -4.27 9.26
C ASP A 34 -14.79 -4.94 8.20
N TRP A 35 -13.49 -4.62 8.21
CA TRP A 35 -12.48 -5.20 7.33
C TRP A 35 -11.49 -6.09 8.09
N ASN A 36 -11.97 -6.81 9.10
CA ASN A 36 -11.21 -7.69 9.99
C ASN A 36 -10.08 -6.97 10.78
N PRO A 37 -10.41 -6.02 11.68
CA PRO A 37 -9.40 -5.27 12.44
C PRO A 37 -8.59 -6.13 13.43
N SER A 38 -9.00 -7.38 13.67
CA SER A 38 -8.21 -8.35 14.43
C SER A 38 -6.93 -8.79 13.69
N HIS A 39 -6.96 -8.78 12.35
CA HIS A 39 -5.84 -9.03 11.47
C HIS A 39 -5.60 -7.81 10.58
N PHE A 40 -4.86 -6.83 11.10
CA PHE A 40 -4.83 -5.48 10.52
C PHE A 40 -4.25 -5.38 9.09
N LEU A 41 -3.54 -6.41 8.61
CA LEU A 41 -3.14 -6.49 7.20
C LEU A 41 -4.37 -6.48 6.28
N ASP A 42 -5.46 -7.15 6.67
CA ASP A 42 -6.71 -7.18 5.90
C ASP A 42 -7.30 -5.77 5.76
N VAL A 43 -7.29 -5.00 6.85
CA VAL A 43 -7.71 -3.60 6.87
C VAL A 43 -6.84 -2.76 5.94
N ALA A 44 -5.52 -2.90 6.04
CA ALA A 44 -4.56 -2.12 5.26
C ALA A 44 -4.70 -2.37 3.75
N GLU A 45 -4.72 -3.64 3.34
CA GLU A 45 -4.87 -4.00 1.93
C GLU A 45 -6.24 -3.63 1.38
N MET A 46 -7.30 -3.79 2.19
CA MET A 46 -8.65 -3.39 1.78
C MET A 46 -8.74 -1.88 1.61
N THR A 47 -8.15 -1.11 2.53
CA THR A 47 -8.10 0.36 2.46
C THR A 47 -7.37 0.80 1.20
N LEU A 48 -6.21 0.22 0.90
CA LEU A 48 -5.46 0.53 -0.32
C LEU A 48 -6.29 0.25 -1.59
N ALA A 49 -6.93 -0.92 -1.65
CA ALA A 49 -7.74 -1.30 -2.81
C ALA A 49 -8.98 -0.40 -2.98
N MET A 50 -9.60 0.03 -1.88
CA MET A 50 -10.72 0.98 -1.90
C MET A 50 -10.26 2.39 -2.29
N ALA A 51 -9.10 2.84 -1.81
CA ALA A 51 -8.53 4.14 -2.14
C ALA A 51 -8.25 4.27 -3.64
N ILE A 52 -7.52 3.31 -4.22
CA ILE A 52 -7.22 3.30 -5.66
C ILE A 52 -8.50 3.14 -6.50
N GLY A 53 -9.42 2.29 -6.06
CA GLY A 53 -10.72 2.12 -6.71
C GLY A 53 -11.54 3.41 -6.75
N TYR A 54 -11.60 4.09 -5.61
CA TYR A 54 -12.35 5.32 -5.42
C TYR A 54 -11.77 6.46 -6.26
N ASP A 55 -10.46 6.69 -6.16
CA ASP A 55 -9.76 7.76 -6.85
C ASP A 55 -9.79 7.57 -8.38
N TRP A 56 -9.42 6.39 -8.88
CA TRP A 56 -9.32 6.15 -10.33
C TRP A 56 -10.68 6.03 -11.03
N MET A 57 -11.77 5.81 -10.30
CA MET A 57 -13.12 5.79 -10.87
C MET A 57 -13.95 6.98 -10.43
N PHE A 58 -13.37 7.95 -9.70
CA PHE A 58 -14.08 9.00 -8.99
C PHE A 58 -15.09 9.70 -9.89
N ASP A 59 -14.64 10.25 -11.03
CA ASP A 59 -15.47 11.00 -11.97
C ASP A 59 -16.66 10.20 -12.54
N ALA A 60 -16.52 8.89 -12.63
CA ALA A 60 -17.55 8.01 -13.17
C ALA A 60 -18.52 7.45 -12.10
N LEU A 61 -18.20 7.60 -10.81
CA LEU A 61 -19.10 7.23 -9.71
C LEU A 61 -20.15 8.32 -9.47
N ASP A 62 -21.39 7.92 -9.19
CA ASP A 62 -22.41 8.84 -8.67
C ASP A 62 -22.15 9.23 -7.22
N GLN A 63 -22.73 10.37 -6.80
CA GLN A 63 -22.51 10.93 -5.48
C GLN A 63 -22.85 9.96 -4.34
N THR A 64 -23.96 9.23 -4.43
CA THR A 64 -24.37 8.26 -3.39
C THR A 64 -23.34 7.16 -3.23
N SER A 65 -22.79 6.66 -4.34
CA SER A 65 -21.73 5.67 -4.30
C SER A 65 -20.43 6.25 -3.74
N ARG A 66 -20.08 7.49 -4.11
CA ARG A 66 -18.89 8.16 -3.58
C ARG A 66 -18.97 8.32 -2.06
N ASP A 67 -20.11 8.78 -1.55
CA ASP A 67 -20.33 8.97 -0.12
C ASP A 67 -20.20 7.63 0.63
N ALA A 68 -20.87 6.57 0.15
CA ALA A 68 -20.81 5.26 0.79
C ALA A 68 -19.38 4.67 0.83
N ILE A 69 -18.61 4.86 -0.24
CA ILE A 69 -17.23 4.36 -0.33
C ILE A 69 -16.30 5.18 0.58
N ARG A 70 -16.42 6.52 0.57
CA ARG A 70 -15.64 7.42 1.44
C ARG A 70 -15.87 7.12 2.91
N GLU A 71 -17.13 6.99 3.33
CA GLU A 71 -17.48 6.66 4.71
C GLU A 71 -16.90 5.31 5.14
N ALA A 72 -16.89 4.32 4.23
CA ALA A 72 -16.25 3.03 4.50
C ALA A 72 -14.73 3.16 4.64
N ILE A 73 -14.03 3.88 3.76
CA ILE A 73 -12.59 4.15 3.85
C ILE A 73 -12.24 4.80 5.18
N LYS A 74 -13.01 5.83 5.57
CA LYS A 74 -12.83 6.55 6.83
C LYS A 74 -13.01 5.62 8.03
N HIS A 75 -14.19 5.04 8.21
CA HIS A 75 -14.57 4.38 9.45
C HIS A 75 -14.06 2.95 9.60
N LYS A 76 -13.79 2.24 8.50
CA LYS A 76 -13.31 0.85 8.52
C LYS A 76 -11.82 0.72 8.26
N GLY A 77 -11.16 1.82 7.92
CA GLY A 77 -9.73 1.87 7.65
C GLY A 77 -9.05 2.98 8.45
N VAL A 78 -9.14 4.21 7.94
CA VAL A 78 -8.27 5.32 8.32
C VAL A 78 -8.44 5.76 9.78
N SER A 79 -9.67 5.79 10.31
CA SER A 79 -9.94 6.25 11.68
C SER A 79 -9.60 5.22 12.75
N LEU A 80 -9.60 3.92 12.40
CA LEU A 80 -9.46 2.81 13.35
C LEU A 80 -8.26 2.93 14.30
N PRO A 81 -7.02 3.25 13.86
CA PRO A 81 -5.86 3.30 14.76
C PRO A 81 -5.94 4.42 15.79
N PHE A 82 -6.77 5.44 15.52
CA PHE A 82 -6.93 6.61 16.37
C PHE A 82 -8.12 6.49 17.32
N GLU A 83 -9.14 5.71 16.95
CA GLU A 83 -10.38 5.55 17.71
C GLU A 83 -10.44 4.24 18.51
N THR A 84 -9.53 3.30 18.21
CA THR A 84 -9.53 1.96 18.81
C THR A 84 -8.14 1.56 19.31
N LYS A 85 -8.02 0.33 19.82
CA LYS A 85 -6.74 -0.28 20.23
C LYS A 85 -5.99 -0.95 19.07
N HIS A 86 -6.50 -0.86 17.84
CA HIS A 86 -5.91 -1.49 16.65
C HIS A 86 -4.75 -0.65 16.06
N ASN A 87 -3.73 -0.39 16.88
CA ASN A 87 -2.62 0.52 16.53
C ASN A 87 -1.22 -0.06 16.81
N LYS A 88 -1.11 -1.33 17.20
CA LYS A 88 0.19 -1.97 17.51
C LYS A 88 1.16 -2.00 16.32
N TRP A 89 0.64 -2.05 15.10
CA TRP A 89 1.41 -2.03 13.86
C TRP A 89 2.13 -0.71 13.62
N VAL A 90 1.66 0.39 14.23
CA VAL A 90 2.17 1.75 13.97
C VAL A 90 3.67 1.81 14.21
N THR A 91 4.15 1.20 15.30
CA THR A 91 5.58 1.17 15.67
C THR A 91 6.28 -0.13 15.30
N ALA A 92 5.69 -0.97 14.44
CA ALA A 92 6.30 -2.20 13.98
C ALA A 92 7.61 -1.91 13.22
N SER A 93 8.51 -2.90 13.19
CA SER A 93 9.84 -2.80 12.58
C SER A 93 10.06 -3.81 11.45
N ASN A 94 8.97 -4.30 10.87
CA ASN A 94 8.96 -5.33 9.82
C ASN A 94 7.92 -4.98 8.74
N ASN A 95 7.66 -5.89 7.80
CA ASN A 95 6.70 -5.67 6.71
C ASN A 95 5.32 -5.20 7.19
N TRP A 96 4.87 -5.62 8.38
CA TRP A 96 3.56 -5.26 8.93
C TRP A 96 3.36 -3.74 8.98
N GLY A 97 4.39 -3.01 9.42
CA GLY A 97 4.36 -1.54 9.45
C GLY A 97 4.31 -0.93 8.05
N GLN A 98 5.05 -1.49 7.07
CA GLN A 98 5.10 -0.97 5.70
C GLN A 98 3.73 -1.09 5.01
N VAL A 99 3.11 -2.27 5.11
CA VAL A 99 1.80 -2.55 4.52
C VAL A 99 0.74 -1.65 5.14
N CYS A 100 0.72 -1.54 6.46
CA CYS A 100 -0.30 -0.76 7.17
C CYS A 100 -0.17 0.74 6.95
N HIS A 101 1.06 1.29 6.99
CA HIS A 101 1.28 2.71 6.69
C HIS A 101 0.94 3.02 5.23
N CYS A 102 1.28 2.14 4.27
CA CYS A 102 0.88 2.30 2.88
C CYS A 102 -0.63 2.37 2.71
N GLY A 103 -1.35 1.36 3.21
CA GLY A 103 -2.80 1.25 2.99
C GLY A 103 -3.58 2.40 3.61
N LEU A 104 -3.26 2.77 4.85
CA LEU A 104 -3.98 3.86 5.51
C LEU A 104 -3.59 5.23 4.96
N THR A 105 -2.34 5.45 4.56
CA THR A 105 -1.95 6.73 3.94
C THR A 105 -2.66 6.92 2.60
N ALA A 106 -2.72 5.89 1.76
CA ALA A 106 -3.47 5.95 0.51
C ALA A 106 -4.97 6.23 0.75
N GLY A 107 -5.58 5.52 1.71
CA GLY A 107 -6.98 5.77 2.11
C GLY A 107 -7.22 7.18 2.59
N ALA A 108 -6.32 7.72 3.41
CA ALA A 108 -6.48 9.05 3.98
C ALA A 108 -6.31 10.16 2.91
N LEU A 109 -5.39 9.96 1.97
CA LEU A 109 -5.20 10.88 0.85
C LEU A 109 -6.37 10.83 -0.15
N ALA A 110 -6.95 9.65 -0.39
CA ALA A 110 -8.12 9.51 -1.26
C ALA A 110 -9.37 10.24 -0.73
N ILE A 111 -9.42 10.55 0.58
CA ILE A 111 -10.53 11.28 1.22
C ILE A 111 -10.08 12.65 1.74
N PHE A 112 -8.91 13.14 1.32
CA PHE A 112 -8.27 14.34 1.86
C PHE A 112 -9.14 15.60 1.74
N GLU A 113 -9.88 15.75 0.63
CA GLU A 113 -10.73 16.91 0.39
C GLU A 113 -11.87 17.05 1.40
N ASP A 114 -12.36 15.91 1.92
CA ASP A 114 -13.46 15.87 2.89
C ASP A 114 -12.96 15.76 4.34
N GLU A 115 -11.82 15.08 4.56
CA GLU A 115 -11.29 14.76 5.89
C GLU A 115 -9.83 15.23 6.07
N PRO A 116 -9.53 16.53 5.88
CA PRO A 116 -8.15 17.03 5.80
C PRO A 116 -7.35 16.83 7.09
N GLU A 117 -7.99 16.97 8.26
CA GLU A 117 -7.32 16.78 9.56
C GLU A 117 -6.94 15.31 9.81
N LEU A 118 -7.85 14.38 9.49
CA LEU A 118 -7.59 12.95 9.62
C LEU A 118 -6.50 12.50 8.65
N ALA A 119 -6.53 13.03 7.42
CA ALA A 119 -5.51 12.78 6.42
C ALA A 119 -4.13 13.29 6.86
N ALA A 120 -4.02 14.55 7.29
CA ALA A 120 -2.77 15.11 7.80
C ALA A 120 -2.22 14.32 8.98
N LYS A 121 -3.08 13.92 9.92
CA LYS A 121 -2.71 13.08 11.07
C LYS A 121 -2.18 11.71 10.64
N THR A 122 -2.81 11.10 9.64
CA THR A 122 -2.42 9.77 9.12
C THR A 122 -1.09 9.83 8.38
N VAL A 123 -0.91 10.83 7.50
CA VAL A 123 0.34 11.07 6.78
C VAL A 123 1.50 11.33 7.76
N LEU A 124 1.29 12.19 8.77
CA LEU A 124 2.29 12.46 9.80
C LEU A 124 2.67 11.18 10.56
N ASN A 125 1.69 10.35 10.91
CA ASN A 125 1.93 9.08 11.59
C ASN A 125 2.77 8.12 10.73
N ALA A 126 2.56 8.10 9.41
CA ALA A 126 3.35 7.32 8.47
C ALA A 126 4.79 7.82 8.37
N ILE A 127 4.99 9.11 8.13
CA ILE A 127 6.33 9.73 8.00
C ILE A 127 7.17 9.47 9.26
N GLN A 128 6.57 9.56 10.44
CA GLN A 128 7.27 9.39 11.71
C GLN A 128 7.63 7.92 12.02
N ASN A 129 6.84 6.96 11.53
CA ASN A 129 6.95 5.58 12.01
C ASN A 129 7.33 4.55 10.96
N VAL A 130 7.02 4.75 9.67
CA VAL A 130 7.49 3.83 8.62
C VAL A 130 9.02 3.69 8.57
N PRO A 131 9.86 4.71 8.93
CA PRO A 131 11.30 4.52 9.03
C PRO A 131 11.72 3.40 9.99
N ARG A 132 10.90 3.03 10.98
CA ARG A 132 11.16 1.91 11.88
C ARG A 132 11.18 0.58 11.12
N SER A 133 10.24 0.38 10.20
CA SER A 133 10.22 -0.78 9.31
C SER A 133 11.29 -0.69 8.22
N MET A 134 11.58 0.51 7.70
CA MET A 134 12.61 0.69 6.67
C MET A 134 14.03 0.41 7.17
N LYS A 135 14.26 0.34 8.50
CA LYS A 135 15.52 -0.20 9.05
C LYS A 135 15.80 -1.64 8.62
N ALA A 136 14.79 -2.40 8.18
CA ALA A 136 14.98 -3.72 7.61
C ALA A 136 15.94 -3.73 6.42
N PHE A 137 16.01 -2.64 5.64
CA PHE A 137 16.91 -2.52 4.50
C PHE A 137 18.37 -2.21 4.90
N ALA A 138 18.60 -1.71 6.11
CA ALA A 138 19.92 -1.27 6.50
C ALA A 138 20.86 -2.48 6.77
N PRO A 139 22.17 -2.34 6.51
CA PRO A 139 22.82 -1.19 5.89
C PRO A 139 22.92 -1.27 4.35
N LYS A 140 22.68 -2.45 3.74
CA LYS A 140 23.03 -2.75 2.34
C LYS A 140 21.91 -3.41 1.53
N GLY A 141 20.66 -3.17 1.91
CA GLY A 141 19.48 -3.57 1.14
C GLY A 141 19.03 -5.03 1.30
N SER A 142 19.65 -5.82 2.18
CA SER A 142 19.13 -7.15 2.53
C SER A 142 17.81 -7.05 3.31
N TYR A 143 17.00 -8.11 3.32
CA TYR A 143 15.71 -8.10 4.03
C TYR A 143 15.59 -9.28 5.01
N PRO A 144 15.58 -9.04 6.33
CA PRO A 144 15.64 -10.10 7.36
C PRO A 144 14.52 -11.14 7.31
N GLU A 145 13.35 -10.77 6.77
CA GLU A 145 12.20 -11.69 6.66
C GLU A 145 12.25 -12.58 5.40
N GLY A 146 13.34 -12.50 4.62
CA GLY A 146 13.53 -13.32 3.44
C GLY A 146 13.00 -12.70 2.13
N PRO A 147 13.29 -13.33 0.98
CA PRO A 147 12.93 -12.81 -0.35
C PRO A 147 11.41 -12.65 -0.56
N GLY A 148 10.60 -13.53 0.01
CA GLY A 148 9.13 -13.44 -0.10
C GLY A 148 8.57 -12.18 0.54
N TYR A 149 8.95 -11.93 1.81
CA TYR A 149 8.53 -10.72 2.52
C TYR A 149 9.22 -9.46 2.01
N TRP A 150 10.41 -9.56 1.41
CA TRP A 150 10.98 -8.43 0.68
C TRP A 150 10.02 -7.97 -0.42
N ALA A 151 9.51 -8.88 -1.25
CA ALA A 151 8.61 -8.51 -2.34
C ALA A 151 7.32 -7.86 -1.80
N TYR A 152 6.76 -8.44 -0.74
CA TYR A 152 5.54 -7.94 -0.11
C TYR A 152 5.77 -6.58 0.57
N GLY A 153 6.63 -6.51 1.58
CA GLY A 153 6.89 -5.29 2.35
C GLY A 153 7.45 -4.15 1.51
N THR A 154 8.42 -4.43 0.63
CA THR A 154 9.01 -3.41 -0.25
C THR A 154 8.03 -2.93 -1.29
N GLY A 155 7.16 -3.81 -1.81
CA GLY A 155 6.09 -3.43 -2.74
C GLY A 155 5.17 -2.36 -2.14
N PHE A 156 4.66 -2.59 -0.93
CA PHE A 156 3.84 -1.60 -0.22
C PHE A 156 4.64 -0.36 0.16
N ASN A 157 5.91 -0.50 0.55
CA ASN A 157 6.75 0.66 0.87
C ASN A 157 6.92 1.58 -0.36
N VAL A 158 7.15 1.01 -1.54
CA VAL A 158 7.23 1.77 -2.79
C VAL A 158 5.91 2.43 -3.14
N VAL A 159 4.78 1.74 -2.99
CA VAL A 159 3.45 2.35 -3.22
C VAL A 159 3.20 3.51 -2.26
N LEU A 160 3.62 3.40 -1.00
CA LEU A 160 3.54 4.50 -0.04
C LEU A 160 4.35 5.72 -0.53
N LEU A 161 5.61 5.52 -0.91
CA LEU A 161 6.49 6.60 -1.39
C LEU A 161 5.91 7.25 -2.66
N ALA A 162 5.49 6.44 -3.63
CA ALA A 162 4.89 6.93 -4.86
C ALA A 162 3.59 7.69 -4.61
N THR A 163 2.75 7.24 -3.68
CA THR A 163 1.52 7.94 -3.29
C THR A 163 1.84 9.31 -2.66
N LEU A 164 2.79 9.36 -1.71
CA LEU A 164 3.18 10.61 -1.06
C LEU A 164 3.76 11.61 -2.08
N ASP A 165 4.67 11.15 -2.94
CA ASP A 165 5.29 11.98 -3.96
C ASP A 165 4.26 12.47 -4.99
N SER A 166 3.36 11.59 -5.45
CA SER A 166 2.33 11.94 -6.43
C SER A 166 1.30 12.95 -5.90
N VAL A 167 0.90 12.85 -4.63
CA VAL A 167 -0.18 13.69 -4.07
C VAL A 167 0.39 14.96 -3.42
N LEU A 168 1.54 14.86 -2.74
CA LEU A 168 2.11 15.94 -1.93
C LEU A 168 3.40 16.53 -2.51
N GLY A 169 3.92 15.98 -3.61
CA GLY A 169 5.15 16.43 -4.26
C GLY A 169 6.43 16.10 -3.48
N SER A 170 6.34 15.25 -2.47
CA SER A 170 7.49 14.80 -1.67
C SER A 170 7.18 13.49 -0.96
N ASP A 171 8.18 12.62 -0.89
CA ASP A 171 8.19 11.45 -0.02
C ASP A 171 8.80 11.75 1.37
N PHE A 172 9.05 13.03 1.68
CA PHE A 172 9.63 13.51 2.93
C PHE A 172 11.00 12.90 3.28
N GLY A 173 11.78 12.53 2.26
CA GLY A 173 13.12 11.93 2.44
C GLY A 173 13.06 10.48 2.89
N LEU A 174 11.89 9.84 2.87
CA LEU A 174 11.76 8.43 3.24
C LEU A 174 12.56 7.51 2.29
N SER A 175 12.65 7.85 1.00
CA SER A 175 13.50 7.10 0.04
C SER A 175 15.01 7.23 0.30
N GLU A 176 15.44 8.12 1.20
CA GLU A 176 16.85 8.26 1.60
C GLU A 176 17.23 7.33 2.76
N ALA A 177 16.30 6.46 3.21
CA ALA A 177 16.59 5.51 4.26
C ALA A 177 17.77 4.60 3.90
N GLN A 178 18.65 4.38 4.88
CA GLN A 178 19.89 3.63 4.67
C GLN A 178 19.65 2.24 4.07
N GLY A 179 20.28 1.97 2.93
CA GLY A 179 20.22 0.68 2.24
C GLY A 179 18.97 0.48 1.38
N PHE A 180 18.02 1.41 1.39
CA PHE A 180 16.83 1.32 0.54
C PHE A 180 17.19 1.45 -0.96
N ASP A 181 18.09 2.39 -1.29
CA ASP A 181 18.67 2.60 -2.63
C ASP A 181 19.40 1.37 -3.21
N GLN A 182 19.78 0.41 -2.38
CA GLN A 182 20.50 -0.80 -2.78
C GLN A 182 19.62 -2.05 -2.77
N THR A 183 18.40 -1.97 -2.22
CA THR A 183 17.59 -3.16 -1.94
C THR A 183 17.07 -3.85 -3.20
N GLU A 184 17.00 -3.15 -4.34
CA GLU A 184 16.66 -3.71 -5.65
C GLU A 184 17.60 -4.86 -6.08
N GLN A 185 18.84 -4.87 -5.59
CA GLN A 185 19.82 -5.91 -5.93
C GLN A 185 19.52 -7.22 -5.19
N TYR A 186 18.84 -7.15 -4.05
CA TYR A 186 18.63 -8.27 -3.15
C TYR A 186 17.92 -9.46 -3.83
N PRO A 187 16.80 -9.31 -4.57
CA PRO A 187 16.22 -10.42 -5.31
C PRO A 187 17.19 -11.11 -6.27
N CYS A 188 18.03 -10.34 -6.97
CA CYS A 188 19.01 -10.90 -7.90
C CYS A 188 20.11 -11.66 -7.17
N LEU A 189 20.64 -11.12 -6.07
CA LEU A 189 21.65 -11.79 -5.24
C LEU A 189 21.13 -13.06 -4.57
N MET A 190 19.83 -13.11 -4.27
CA MET A 190 19.18 -14.27 -3.68
C MET A 190 18.69 -15.29 -4.72
N THR A 191 18.77 -15.01 -6.02
CA THR A 191 18.32 -15.94 -7.07
C THR A 191 19.51 -16.69 -7.67
N GLY A 192 19.48 -18.02 -7.62
CA GLY A 192 20.49 -18.84 -8.28
C GLY A 192 20.31 -18.90 -9.80
N PRO A 193 21.28 -19.47 -10.54
CA PRO A 193 21.18 -19.64 -12.00
C PRO A 193 20.00 -20.52 -12.45
N SER A 194 19.40 -21.31 -11.54
CA SER A 194 18.17 -22.07 -11.83
C SER A 194 16.93 -21.20 -11.97
N GLY A 195 16.98 -19.95 -11.51
CA GLY A 195 15.82 -19.07 -11.36
C GLY A 195 15.11 -19.19 -10.01
N ASP A 196 15.52 -20.14 -9.15
CA ASP A 196 14.97 -20.30 -7.81
C ASP A 196 15.67 -19.37 -6.82
N VAL A 197 14.90 -18.87 -5.86
CA VAL A 197 15.46 -18.10 -4.74
C VAL A 197 16.02 -19.02 -3.66
N PHE A 198 17.18 -18.64 -3.13
CA PHE A 198 17.74 -19.19 -1.90
C PHE A 198 16.89 -18.70 -0.71
N ASN A 199 15.72 -19.30 -0.57
CA ASN A 199 14.71 -18.84 0.35
C ASN A 199 15.04 -19.19 1.81
N TYR A 200 14.63 -18.32 2.72
CA TYR A 200 14.72 -18.51 4.17
C TYR A 200 13.55 -17.77 4.83
N ALA A 201 13.29 -18.06 6.11
CA ALA A 201 12.05 -17.69 6.79
C ALA A 201 10.80 -18.25 6.04
N ASP A 202 9.63 -17.68 6.30
CA ASP A 202 8.41 -18.12 5.62
C ASP A 202 8.42 -17.61 4.17
N GLY A 203 8.50 -18.52 3.21
CA GLY A 203 8.47 -18.18 1.79
C GLY A 203 8.51 -19.38 0.86
N GLY A 204 8.24 -19.14 -0.42
CA GLY A 204 8.42 -20.10 -1.51
C GLY A 204 9.74 -19.93 -2.24
N ALA A 205 10.13 -20.91 -3.05
CA ALA A 205 11.35 -20.87 -3.86
C ALA A 205 11.18 -20.12 -5.20
N SER A 206 9.96 -19.72 -5.57
CA SER A 206 9.66 -19.14 -6.88
C SER A 206 9.85 -17.61 -6.91
N ARG A 207 10.28 -17.11 -8.06
CA ARG A 207 10.38 -15.68 -8.37
C ARG A 207 9.37 -15.31 -9.47
N GLY A 208 8.68 -14.19 -9.28
CA GLY A 208 7.81 -13.57 -10.28
C GLY A 208 8.31 -12.19 -10.71
N PRO A 209 7.71 -11.59 -11.75
CA PRO A 209 7.95 -10.20 -12.09
C PRO A 209 7.55 -9.29 -10.92
N GLN A 210 8.41 -8.34 -10.56
CA GLN A 210 8.21 -7.40 -9.45
C GLN A 210 8.11 -5.98 -10.00
N SER A 211 6.90 -5.40 -9.99
CA SER A 211 6.67 -4.02 -10.46
C SER A 211 7.51 -3.00 -9.69
N THR A 212 7.79 -3.29 -8.42
CA THR A 212 8.67 -2.51 -7.54
C THR A 212 10.04 -2.23 -8.14
N LEU A 213 10.61 -3.18 -8.91
CA LEU A 213 11.93 -3.00 -9.53
C LEU A 213 11.94 -1.91 -10.61
N TYR A 214 10.81 -1.68 -11.30
CA TYR A 214 10.71 -0.59 -12.28
C TYR A 214 10.73 0.78 -11.61
N TRP A 215 10.07 0.92 -10.45
CA TRP A 215 10.11 2.16 -9.67
C TRP A 215 11.53 2.48 -9.20
N PHE A 216 12.24 1.46 -8.69
CA PHE A 216 13.64 1.56 -8.29
C PHE A 216 14.54 2.03 -9.45
N ALA A 217 14.42 1.39 -10.61
CA ALA A 217 15.15 1.78 -11.81
C ALA A 217 14.84 3.22 -12.26
N GLN A 218 13.59 3.68 -12.13
CA GLN A 218 13.23 5.07 -12.44
C GLN A 218 13.77 6.07 -11.41
N ARG A 219 13.83 5.66 -10.13
CA ARG A 219 14.19 6.55 -9.01
C ARG A 219 15.71 6.74 -8.86
N TYR A 220 16.50 5.68 -9.10
CA TYR A 220 17.94 5.67 -8.84
C TYR A 220 18.80 5.32 -10.06
N GLY A 221 18.20 4.94 -11.19
CA GLY A 221 18.89 4.56 -12.42
C GLY A 221 19.25 5.71 -13.36
#